data_AF-A0A377N752-F1
#
_entry.id   AF-A0A377N752-F1
#
_cell.length_a   1.000
_cell.length_b   1.000
_cell.length_c   1.000
_cell.angle_alpha   90.00
_cell.angle_beta   90.00
_cell.angle_gamma   90.00
#
_symmetry.space_group_name_H-M   'P 1'
#
loop_
_entity.id
_entity.type
_entity.pdbx_description
1 polymer ?
#
loop_
_entity_poly.entity_id
_entity_poly.type
_entity_poly.pdbx_seq_one_letter_code
_entity_poly.pdbx_strand_id
1 'polypeptide(L)'
;MKHLKSSLVRRNKLGILAVLRDLKKNNTLVMVSHGRGQFISKILDVLPDTNQLLFDLGSGDYDNQLAKEAQTLNFVAEPAGAKVEFTSGQAQENQLAESTYI
;
A
#
# COMPACT_ATOMS: atom_id res chain seq x y z
N MET A 1 9.62 10.10 26.26
CA MET A 1 8.82 9.52 25.14
C MET A 1 8.51 10.47 23.97
N LYS A 2 9.10 11.69 23.85
CA LYS A 2 8.78 12.62 22.73
C LYS A 2 9.73 12.55 21.51
N HIS A 3 10.91 11.94 21.63
CA HIS A 3 11.93 11.93 20.57
C HIS A 3 11.90 10.69 19.64
N LEU A 4 11.16 9.63 20.00
CA LEU A 4 11.12 8.41 19.20
C LEU A 4 10.20 8.52 17.97
N LYS A 5 9.13 9.34 18.04
CA LYS A 5 8.15 9.44 16.94
C LYS A 5 8.72 10.07 15.67
N SER A 6 9.63 11.04 15.77
CA SER A 6 10.18 11.74 14.60
C SER A 6 11.21 10.92 13.82
N SER A 7 11.91 9.99 14.48
CA SER A 7 12.91 9.11 13.85
C SER A 7 12.29 7.89 13.14
N LEU A 8 11.03 7.58 13.42
CA LEU A 8 10.28 6.52 12.73
C LEU A 8 9.79 6.94 11.35
N VAL A 9 9.66 8.24 11.08
CA VAL A 9 9.20 8.76 9.79
C VAL A 9 10.31 8.68 8.75
N ARG A 10 10.13 7.84 7.73
CA ARG A 10 10.98 7.83 6.54
C ARG A 10 10.52 8.91 5.56
N ARG A 11 11.39 9.88 5.25
CA ARG A 11 11.09 10.97 4.29
C ARG A 11 11.89 10.90 2.99
N ASN A 12 13.05 10.25 3.00
CA ASN A 12 13.86 10.13 1.80
C ASN A 12 13.35 8.99 0.90
N LYS A 13 13.42 9.19 -0.42
CA LYS A 13 12.88 8.25 -1.42
C LYS A 13 13.45 6.85 -1.28
N LEU A 14 14.75 6.70 -1.04
CA LEU A 14 15.39 5.38 -0.91
C LEU A 14 14.89 4.60 0.30
N GLY A 15 14.71 5.26 1.45
CA GLY A 15 14.19 4.64 2.66
C GLY A 15 12.73 4.23 2.53
N ILE A 16 11.92 5.02 1.82
CA ILE A 16 10.53 4.64 1.48
C ILE A 16 10.53 3.41 0.56
N LEU A 17 11.32 3.44 -0.52
CA LEU A 17 11.42 2.32 -1.46
C LEU A 17 11.91 1.04 -0.78
N ALA A 18 12.86 1.12 0.15
CA ALA A 18 13.33 -0.03 0.91
C ALA A 18 12.18 -0.68 1.68
N VAL A 19 11.42 0.11 2.45
CA VAL A 19 10.27 -0.39 3.22
C VAL A 19 9.20 -1.01 2.32
N LEU A 20 8.79 -0.33 1.24
CA LEU A 20 7.76 -0.85 0.34
C LEU A 20 8.21 -2.15 -0.37
N ARG A 21 9.49 -2.25 -0.75
CA ARG A 21 10.05 -3.46 -1.35
C ARG A 21 10.14 -4.61 -0.34
N ASP A 22 10.42 -4.32 0.93
CA ASP A 22 10.41 -5.34 1.98
C ASP A 22 8.99 -5.88 2.22
N LEU A 23 7.98 -5.00 2.24
CA LEU A 23 6.57 -5.42 2.34
C LEU A 23 6.18 -6.35 1.18
N LYS A 24 6.53 -5.99 -0.07
CA LYS A 24 6.34 -6.83 -1.26
C LYS A 24 7.08 -8.16 -1.13
N LYS A 25 8.39 -8.12 -0.90
CA LYS A 25 9.28 -9.30 -0.85
C LYS A 25 8.78 -10.34 0.17
N ASN A 26 8.26 -9.87 1.30
CA ASN A 26 7.78 -10.73 2.38
C ASN A 26 6.30 -11.10 2.27
N ASN A 27 5.60 -10.73 1.17
CA ASN A 27 4.16 -10.89 1.02
C ASN A 27 3.36 -10.38 2.24
N THR A 28 3.82 -9.27 2.82
CA THR A 28 3.24 -8.73 4.05
C THR A 28 1.82 -8.29 3.77
N LEU A 29 0.86 -8.74 4.59
CA LEU A 29 -0.51 -8.27 4.51
C LEU A 29 -0.58 -6.79 4.86
N VAL A 30 -1.34 -6.05 4.06
CA VAL A 30 -1.57 -4.62 4.24
C VAL A 30 -3.06 -4.39 4.38
N MET A 31 -3.47 -3.69 5.43
CA MET A 31 -4.82 -3.17 5.53
C MET A 31 -4.89 -1.87 4.73
N VAL A 32 -5.77 -1.84 3.73
CA VAL A 32 -6.11 -0.65 2.95
C VAL A 32 -7.40 -0.09 3.51
N SER A 33 -7.41 1.19 3.87
CA SER A 33 -8.61 1.85 4.38
C SER A 33 -8.88 3.20 3.73
N HIS A 34 -10.15 3.53 3.61
CA HIS A 34 -10.67 4.79 3.09
C HIS A 34 -11.86 5.23 3.95
N GLY A 35 -12.41 6.42 3.70
CA GLY A 35 -13.49 6.97 4.52
C GLY A 35 -14.80 6.16 4.55
N ARG A 36 -14.91 5.10 3.74
CA ARG A 36 -16.13 4.29 3.59
C ARG A 36 -15.91 2.80 3.87
N GLY A 37 -14.71 2.37 4.26
CA GLY A 37 -14.40 0.95 4.41
C GLY A 37 -12.93 0.62 4.49
N GLN A 38 -12.64 -0.66 4.61
CA GLN A 38 -11.28 -1.21 4.62
C GLN A 38 -11.27 -2.67 4.17
N PHE A 39 -10.16 -3.12 3.60
CA PHE A 39 -9.95 -4.51 3.18
C PHE A 39 -8.49 -4.90 3.31
N ILE A 40 -8.23 -6.21 3.30
CA ILE A 40 -6.87 -6.77 3.30
C ILE A 40 -6.37 -6.90 1.87
N SER A 41 -5.13 -6.51 1.66
CA SER A 41 -4.43 -6.51 0.38
C SER A 41 -2.95 -6.91 0.57
N LYS A 42 -2.17 -6.85 -0.51
CA LYS A 42 -0.71 -6.99 -0.56
C LYS A 42 -0.14 -6.02 -1.58
N ILE A 43 1.11 -5.59 -1.38
CA ILE A 43 1.86 -4.86 -2.42
C ILE A 43 2.33 -5.85 -3.46
N LEU A 44 1.90 -5.66 -4.70
CA LEU A 44 2.27 -6.48 -5.86
C LEU A 44 3.53 -5.94 -6.54
N ASP A 45 3.66 -4.61 -6.65
CA ASP A 45 4.86 -3.99 -7.20
C ASP A 45 5.13 -2.57 -6.66
N VAL A 46 6.37 -2.12 -6.81
CA VAL A 46 6.82 -0.77 -6.44
C VAL A 46 7.52 -0.16 -7.66
N LEU A 47 6.92 0.89 -8.23
CA LEU A 47 7.35 1.55 -9.46
C LEU A 47 8.05 2.88 -9.11
N PRO A 48 9.37 2.89 -8.91
CA PRO A 48 10.09 4.06 -8.41
C PRO A 48 10.14 5.22 -9.42
N ASP A 49 10.06 4.94 -10.72
CA ASP A 49 10.21 5.95 -11.77
C ASP A 49 8.94 6.81 -11.90
N THR A 50 7.78 6.20 -11.65
CA THR A 50 6.47 6.89 -11.66
C THR A 50 5.98 7.27 -10.25
N ASN A 51 6.74 6.93 -9.20
CA ASN A 51 6.35 7.07 -7.79
C ASN A 51 5.01 6.38 -7.48
N GLN A 52 4.77 5.21 -8.07
CA GLN A 52 3.55 4.43 -7.89
C GLN A 52 3.84 3.13 -7.14
N LEU A 53 2.81 2.57 -6.51
CA LEU A 53 2.78 1.18 -6.08
C LEU A 53 1.61 0.48 -6.76
N LEU A 54 1.77 -0.81 -7.02
CA LEU A 54 0.69 -1.70 -7.41
C LEU A 54 0.33 -2.54 -6.18
N PHE A 55 -0.96 -2.61 -5.87
CA PHE A 55 -1.48 -3.42 -4.76
C PHE A 55 -2.67 -4.23 -5.24
N ASP A 56 -2.93 -5.33 -4.54
CA ASP A 56 -4.03 -6.24 -4.85
C ASP A 56 -5.38 -5.66 -4.44
N LEU A 57 -6.45 -5.99 -5.15
CA LEU A 57 -7.80 -5.66 -4.70
C LEU A 57 -8.26 -6.69 -3.65
N GLY A 58 -9.21 -6.29 -2.81
CA GLY A 58 -9.83 -7.19 -1.85
C GLY A 58 -10.79 -8.17 -2.53
N SER A 59 -11.35 -9.10 -1.76
CA SER A 59 -12.31 -10.08 -2.26
C SER A 59 -13.72 -9.52 -2.51
N GLY A 60 -14.00 -8.28 -2.10
CA GLY A 60 -15.31 -7.65 -2.20
C GLY A 60 -15.33 -6.55 -3.26
N ASP A 61 -16.05 -6.77 -4.36
CA ASP A 61 -16.15 -5.80 -5.46
C ASP A 61 -16.67 -4.43 -5.02
N TYR A 62 -17.59 -4.42 -4.04
CA TYR A 62 -18.12 -3.18 -3.49
C TYR A 62 -17.02 -2.38 -2.79
N ASP A 63 -16.24 -2.98 -1.90
CA ASP A 63 -15.13 -2.29 -1.21
C ASP A 63 -14.06 -1.84 -2.19
N ASN A 64 -13.76 -2.66 -3.21
CA ASN A 64 -12.82 -2.32 -4.28
C ASN A 64 -13.28 -1.09 -5.06
N GLN A 65 -14.56 -1.01 -5.41
CA GLN A 65 -15.13 0.14 -6.11
C GLN A 65 -15.03 1.41 -5.25
N LEU A 66 -15.35 1.30 -3.96
CA LEU A 66 -15.23 2.43 -3.02
C LEU A 66 -13.79 2.92 -2.86
N ALA A 67 -12.82 2.00 -2.88
CA ALA A 67 -11.40 2.34 -2.83
C ALA A 67 -10.92 3.06 -4.10
N LYS A 68 -11.42 2.66 -5.28
CA LYS A 68 -11.14 3.35 -6.56
C LYS A 68 -11.71 4.77 -6.61
N GLU A 69 -12.85 5.01 -5.96
CA GLU A 69 -13.47 6.33 -5.86
C GLU A 69 -12.82 7.24 -4.79
N ALA A 70 -12.09 6.66 -3.84
CA ALA A 70 -11.49 7.40 -2.74
C ALA A 70 -10.33 8.28 -3.22
N GLN A 71 -10.33 9.55 -2.79
CA GLN A 71 -9.24 10.50 -3.07
C GLN A 71 -7.96 10.18 -2.30
N THR A 72 -8.08 9.47 -1.19
CA THR A 72 -6.96 9.06 -0.35
C THR A 72 -7.20 7.65 0.16
N LEU A 73 -6.15 6.83 0.05
CA LEU A 73 -6.08 5.50 0.65
C LEU A 73 -5.02 5.52 1.74
N ASN A 74 -5.33 4.88 2.87
CA ASN A 74 -4.39 4.65 3.96
C ASN A 74 -3.95 3.19 3.94
N PHE A 75 -2.67 2.96 4.17
CA PHE A 75 -2.06 1.64 4.18
C PHE A 75 -1.40 1.41 5.53
N VAL A 76 -1.72 0.28 6.16
CA VAL A 76 -1.13 -0.13 7.43
C VAL A 76 -0.64 -1.57 7.33
N ALA A 77 0.62 -1.79 7.71
CA ALA A 77 1.22 -3.11 7.82
C ALA A 77 2.03 -3.23 9.11
N GLU A 78 2.15 -4.44 9.66
CA GLU A 78 2.93 -4.69 10.87
C GLU A 78 3.96 -5.82 10.66
N PRO A 79 4.96 -5.63 9.77
CA PRO A 79 6.04 -6.60 9.61
C PRO A 79 6.86 -6.75 10.90
N ALA A 80 6.94 -7.97 11.42
CA ALA A 80 7.80 -8.34 12.57
C ALA A 80 7.68 -7.38 13.78
N GLY A 81 6.46 -6.89 14.07
CA GLY A 81 6.18 -6.00 15.21
C GLY A 81 6.54 -4.53 14.97
N ALA A 82 7.00 -4.16 13.77
CA ALA A 82 7.22 -2.76 13.38
C ALA A 82 6.03 -2.26 12.54
N LYS A 83 5.27 -1.29 13.06
CA LYS A 83 4.15 -0.69 12.32
C LYS A 83 4.68 0.23 11.22
N VAL A 84 4.20 0.01 9.99
CA VAL A 84 4.42 0.85 8.81
C VAL A 84 3.10 1.46 8.41
N GLU A 85 3.07 2.78 8.26
CA GLU A 85 1.88 3.54 7.87
C GLU A 85 2.24 4.53 6.76
N PHE A 86 1.45 4.55 5.69
CA PHE A 86 1.57 5.54 4.63
C PHE A 86 0.22 5.81 3.96
N THR A 87 0.15 6.87 3.17
CA THR A 87 -1.03 7.24 2.40
C THR A 87 -0.68 7.37 0.93
N SER A 88 -1.67 7.13 0.06
CA SER A 88 -1.59 7.42 -1.37
C SER A 88 -2.74 8.31 -1.80
N GLY A 89 -2.62 8.89 -2.99
CA GLY A 89 -3.76 9.46 -3.70
C GLY A 89 -4.70 8.37 -4.23
N GLN A 90 -5.61 8.79 -5.10
CA GLN A 90 -6.59 7.92 -5.74
C GLN A 90 -5.94 6.74 -6.50
N ALA A 91 -6.52 5.55 -6.33
CA ALA A 91 -6.11 4.37 -7.06
C ALA A 91 -6.68 4.36 -8.49
N GLN A 92 -5.91 3.81 -9.41
CA GLN A 92 -6.33 3.57 -10.79
C GLN A 92 -6.29 2.07 -11.05
N GLU A 93 -7.32 1.55 -11.70
CA GLU A 93 -7.37 0.16 -12.10
C GLU A 93 -6.39 -0.09 -13.25
N ASN A 94 -5.47 -1.02 -13.05
CA ASN A 94 -4.50 -1.37 -14.07
C ASN A 94 -5.04 -2.56 -14.87
N GLN A 95 -5.40 -2.33 -16.14
CA GLN A 95 -6.01 -3.34 -17.02
C GLN A 95 -5.05 -4.47 -17.44
N LEU A 96 -3.79 -4.44 -17.01
CA LEU A 96 -2.76 -5.40 -17.44
C LEU A 96 -2.74 -6.73 -16.65
N ALA A 97 -3.62 -6.94 -15.67
CA ALA A 97 -3.64 -8.18 -14.88
C ALA A 97 -4.24 -9.40 -15.61
N GLU A 98 -4.90 -9.22 -16.77
CA GLU A 98 -5.47 -10.35 -17.53
C GLU A 98 -4.47 -11.04 -18.48
N SER A 99 -3.23 -10.54 -18.63
CA SER A 99 -2.29 -11.05 -19.64
C SER A 99 -1.01 -11.67 -19.10
N THR A 100 -0.91 -12.00 -17.81
CA THR A 100 0.27 -12.74 -17.30
C THR A 100 -0.12 -13.73 -16.20
N TYR A 101 -0.95 -14.70 -16.58
CA TYR A 101 -0.88 -16.05 -16.03
C TYR A 101 -0.85 -17.02 -17.21
N ILE A 102 0.35 -17.26 -17.74
CA ILE A 102 0.70 -18.46 -18.50
C ILE A 102 1.92 -19.07 -17.83
#